data_AF-A0A3D2M9W4-F1
#
_entry.id   AF-A0A3D2M9W4-F1
#
_cell.length_a   1.000
_cell.length_b   1.000
_cell.length_c   1.000
_cell.angle_alpha   90.00
_cell.angle_beta   90.00
_cell.angle_gamma   90.00
#
_symmetry.space_group_name_H-M   'P 1'
#
loop_
_entity.id
_entity.type
_entity.pdbx_description
1 polymer ?
#
loop_
_entity_poly.entity_id
_entity_poly.type
_entity_poly.pdbx_seq_one_letter_code
_entity_poly.pdbx_strand_id
1 'polypeptide(L)' 'MSKKKPTAPQILTPSRIREGLPFPLGATWDGLGVNFAIFSANATKVELCLFDTDGETELERIEL' A
#
# COMPACT_ATOMS: atom_id res chain seq x y z
N MET A 1 17.96 -29.37 -6.44
CA MET A 1 16.58 -28.86 -6.60
C MET A 1 16.54 -27.45 -6.00
N SER A 2 16.95 -26.45 -6.76
CA SER A 2 16.92 -25.05 -6.31
C SER A 2 15.55 -24.48 -6.64
N LYS A 3 14.69 -24.32 -5.62
CA LYS A 3 13.44 -23.58 -5.82
C LYS A 3 13.84 -22.13 -6.09
N LYS A 4 13.72 -21.70 -7.36
CA LYS A 4 13.80 -20.29 -7.73
C LYS A 4 12.79 -19.55 -6.87
N LYS A 5 13.27 -18.76 -5.89
CA LYS A 5 12.45 -17.76 -5.21
C LYS A 5 11.85 -16.88 -6.31
N PRO A 6 10.53 -16.69 -6.40
CA PRO A 6 9.97 -15.79 -7.38
C PRO A 6 10.65 -14.44 -7.20
N THR A 7 11.29 -13.93 -8.25
CA THR A 7 11.82 -12.58 -8.27
C THR A 7 10.62 -11.67 -8.02
N ALA A 8 10.54 -11.09 -6.82
CA ALA A 8 9.50 -10.12 -6.48
C ALA A 8 9.43 -9.10 -7.63
N PRO A 9 8.24 -8.72 -8.09
CA PRO A 9 8.13 -7.64 -9.04
C PRO A 9 8.74 -6.41 -8.35
N GLN A 10 9.95 -6.05 -8.77
CA GLN A 10 10.56 -4.79 -8.38
C GLN A 10 9.57 -3.74 -8.88
N ILE A 11 8.89 -3.05 -7.96
CA ILE A 11 7.99 -1.96 -8.30
C ILE A 11 8.89 -0.86 -8.87
N LEU A 12 9.15 -0.90 -10.18
CA LEU A 12 10.03 0.03 -10.89
C LEU A 12 9.35 1.38 -11.13
N THR A 13 8.08 1.53 -10.71
CA THR A 13 7.27 2.72 -10.96
C THR A 13 6.41 3.02 -9.74
N PRO A 14 6.44 4.25 -9.22
CA PRO A 14 5.65 4.62 -8.04
C PRO A 14 4.15 4.44 -8.30
N SER A 15 3.41 4.16 -7.23
CA SER A 15 1.96 4.00 -7.29
C SER A 15 1.28 5.30 -7.73
N ARG A 16 0.25 5.17 -8.58
CA ARG A 16 -0.58 6.32 -8.95
C ARG A 16 -1.57 6.62 -7.82
N ILE A 17 -1.42 7.77 -7.19
CA ILE A 17 -2.23 8.18 -6.03
C ILE A 17 -3.42 9.04 -6.46
N ARG A 18 -4.54 8.90 -5.75
CA ARG A 18 -5.77 9.72 -5.84
C ARG A 18 -6.26 10.01 -4.43
N GLU A 19 -7.11 11.03 -4.27
CA GLU A 19 -7.65 11.48 -2.97
C GLU A 19 -8.48 10.43 -2.21
N GLY A 20 -9.09 9.47 -2.94
CA GLY A 20 -9.91 8.42 -2.34
C GLY A 20 -11.24 8.91 -1.78
N LEU A 21 -11.83 8.15 -0.87
CA LEU A 21 -13.06 8.45 -0.14
C LEU A 21 -12.82 8.25 1.37
N PRO A 22 -13.42 9.07 2.24
CA PRO A 22 -13.23 8.98 3.70
C PRO A 22 -13.94 7.76 4.33
N PHE A 23 -14.70 6.98 3.56
CA PHE A 23 -15.39 5.78 4.02
C PHE A 23 -15.51 4.75 2.88
N PRO A 24 -15.68 3.45 3.20
CA PRO A 24 -15.61 2.86 4.54
C PRO A 24 -14.18 2.86 5.09
N LEU A 25 -14.05 2.81 6.42
CA LEU A 25 -12.73 2.74 7.09
C LEU A 25 -12.00 1.44 6.72
N GLY A 26 -10.67 1.53 6.62
CA GLY A 26 -9.79 0.44 6.23
C GLY A 26 -9.39 0.49 4.75
N ALA A 27 -8.99 -0.65 4.22
CA ALA A 27 -8.58 -0.83 2.83
C ALA A 27 -9.71 -1.50 2.02
N THR A 28 -10.17 -0.87 0.96
CA THR A 28 -11.27 -1.37 0.11
C THR A 28 -10.86 -1.42 -1.35
N TRP A 29 -10.95 -2.60 -1.96
CA TRP A 29 -10.71 -2.76 -3.40
C TRP A 29 -11.97 -2.37 -4.20
N ASP A 30 -11.82 -1.49 -5.19
CA ASP A 30 -12.92 -0.98 -6.02
C ASP A 30 -12.94 -1.54 -7.45
N GLY A 31 -12.01 -2.43 -7.79
CA GLY A 31 -11.83 -2.97 -9.14
C GLY A 31 -10.76 -2.27 -9.99
N LEU A 32 -10.35 -1.06 -9.61
CA LEU A 32 -9.33 -0.26 -10.28
C LEU A 32 -8.13 0.04 -9.37
N GLY A 33 -8.36 0.06 -8.07
CA GLY A 33 -7.38 0.41 -7.04
C GLY A 33 -7.88 0.04 -5.64
N VAL A 34 -7.03 0.31 -4.65
CA VAL A 34 -7.41 0.20 -3.23
C VAL A 34 -7.63 1.61 -2.68
N ASN A 35 -8.81 1.85 -2.10
CA ASN A 35 -9.09 3.02 -1.28
C ASN A 35 -8.69 2.76 0.16
N PHE A 36 -7.88 3.63 0.75
CA PHE A 36 -7.53 3.59 2.18
C PHE A 36 -8.19 4.75 2.91
N ALA A 37 -8.99 4.45 3.93
CA ALA A 37 -9.58 5.46 4.80
C ALA A 37 -9.23 5.17 6.26
N ILE A 38 -8.51 6.09 6.89
CA ILE A 38 -7.95 5.92 8.23
C ILE A 38 -8.45 7.05 9.11
N PHE A 39 -9.01 6.70 10.27
CA PHE A 39 -9.33 7.68 11.30
C PHE A 39 -8.17 7.79 12.28
N SER A 40 -7.81 9.03 12.62
CA SER A 40 -6.99 9.30 13.79
C SER A 40 -7.42 10.61 14.43
N ALA A 41 -7.71 10.58 15.73
CA ALA A 41 -8.06 11.78 16.49
C ALA A 41 -6.85 12.69 16.76
N ASN A 42 -5.63 12.13 16.72
CA ASN A 42 -4.44 12.78 17.25
C ASN A 42 -3.20 12.68 16.34
N ALA A 43 -3.29 12.02 15.18
CA ALA A 43 -2.14 11.89 14.29
C ALA A 43 -1.76 13.26 13.71
N THR A 44 -0.46 13.52 13.68
CA THR A 44 0.12 14.70 13.00
C THR A 44 0.56 14.39 11.57
N LYS A 45 0.69 13.09 11.24
CA LYS A 45 1.02 12.56 9.91
C LYS A 45 0.55 11.12 9.80
N VAL A 46 0.19 10.68 8.59
CA VAL A 46 -0.08 9.28 8.27
C VAL A 46 0.79 8.87 7.08
N GLU A 47 1.31 7.64 7.11
CA GLU A 47 2.06 7.07 5.99
C GLU A 47 1.50 5.69 5.65
N LEU A 48 1.35 5.42 4.35
CA LEU A 48 0.98 4.12 3.82
C LEU A 48 2.26 3.40 3.36
N CYS A 49 2.59 2.30 4.03
CA CYS A 49 3.70 1.42 3.67
C CYS A 49 3.18 0.20 2.91
N LEU A 50 3.70 -0.04 1.71
CA LEU A 50 3.41 -1.21 0.90
C LEU A 50 4.59 -2.17 0.98
N PHE A 51 4.32 -3.45 1.24
CA PHE A 51 5.33 -4.49 1.39
C PHE A 51 5.21 -5.54 0.29
N ASP A 52 6.27 -6.33 0.14
CA ASP A 52 6.23 -7.53 -0.69
C ASP A 52 5.22 -8.57 -0.15
N THR A 53 4.99 -9.62 -0.94
CA THR A 53 4.01 -10.66 -0.61
C THR A 53 4.37 -11.45 0.65
N ASP A 54 5.64 -11.47 1.02
CA ASP A 54 6.13 -12.14 2.22
C ASP A 54 6.03 -11.20 3.46
N GLY A 55 5.83 -9.89 3.24
CA GLY A 55 5.74 -8.87 4.28
C GLY A 55 7.10 -8.39 4.82
N GLU A 56 8.20 -8.77 4.17
CA GLU A 56 9.56 -8.59 4.71
C GLU A 56 10.24 -7.33 4.17
N THR A 57 10.00 -7.01 2.90
CA THR A 57 10.60 -5.83 2.24
C THR A 57 9.55 -4.75 2.02
N GLU A 58 9.81 -3.54 2.53
CA GLU A 58 9.03 -2.36 2.15
C GLU A 58 9.34 -1.99 0.69
N LEU A 59 8.30 -1.97 -0.15
CA LEU A 59 8.40 -1.64 -1.56
C LEU A 59 8.16 -0.17 -1.83
N GLU A 60 7.25 0.47 -1.08
CA GLU A 60 6.89 1.87 -1.26
C GLU A 60 6.34 2.47 0.04
N ARG A 61 6.61 3.76 0.24
CA ARG A 61 6.04 4.56 1.32
C ARG A 61 5.41 5.83 0.75
N ILE A 62 4.16 6.06 1.12
CA ILE A 62 3.36 7.18 0.63
C ILE A 62 2.94 8.03 1.82
N GLU A 63 3.26 9.32 1.79
CA GLU A 63 2.81 10.29 2.80
C GLU A 63 1.38 10.75 2.47
N LEU A 64 0.49 10.71 3.47
CA LEU A 64 -0.93 11.09 3.38
C LEU A 64 -1.24 12.35 4.20
#